data_AF-A0A3P7DKC0-F1
#
_entry.id   AF-A0A3P7DKC0-F1
#
_cell.length_a   1.000
_cell.length_b   1.000
_cell.length_c   1.000
_cell.angle_alpha   90.00
_cell.angle_beta   90.00
_cell.angle_gamma   90.00
#
_symmetry.space_group_name_H-M   'P 1'
#
loop_
_entity.id
_entity.type
_entity.pdbx_description
1 polymer ?
#
loop_
_entity_poly.entity_id
_entity_poly.type
_entity_poly.pdbx_seq_one_letter_code
_entity_poly.pdbx_strand_id
1 'polypeptide(L)'
;IPLGWANSYEFSDSDLRVACDTLDASVDAVAMGRANVSPEKLPWHTLRCLLSQCIYGGKIDNGFDQMLLDCFLEKIFTAKSFDADRVLINNIDGKGTDFCIPDGNSREHLIHWVEKMHYLQLPYWLGLPNNAEKVLLTVRGETMLTNLLKVSDDELAFTGDDQKTQSPPWMSVLAEQSSQWLKLLPTNIPKLKRSMENIKDPLFRFFEREVIHGTRLLASVRSDLVEVQSVCRGERKQSNHTRALTLALNKGLVPSDWLRYTVPKVVTVMTWIHDFAERVKQLIRLAGSVSLKKESIWLGGLFAPEAYITATRQTVAQSNQWSLEELRMHIEVGTMDDHPDTFRVEGLRLMGAACKKKNKLEIVDEVSTDLENVTLSWFREASSPNNITLPVYLYRDRKNLLFTLDFDPGEVQKTCLYERSVALTSNRSDFHSMTKYAGQGSRSCGIIVLVLVISYANNNVSSYVAAHLTQGSANYCYMKKYMAQNYNKLSKENAVGDGNYNSYKKNSTKAQNSQSIKTILIGDGSAVVLYISVR
;
A
#
# COMPACT_ATOMS: atom_id res chain seq x y z
N ILE A 1 -2.01 -8.92 -0.14
CA ILE A 1 -2.87 -7.74 -0.39
C ILE A 1 -2.06 -6.49 -0.06
N PRO A 2 -2.08 -5.42 -0.86
CA PRO A 2 -2.77 -5.28 -2.15
C PRO A 2 -1.91 -5.75 -3.34
N LEU A 3 -0.66 -6.17 -3.12
CA LEU A 3 0.26 -6.55 -4.21
C LEU A 3 -0.21 -7.76 -5.01
N GLY A 4 -0.50 -8.89 -4.36
CA GLY A 4 -0.96 -10.10 -5.06
C GLY A 4 -2.43 -10.09 -5.47
N TRP A 5 -3.30 -9.44 -4.71
CA TRP A 5 -4.73 -9.31 -5.00
C TRP A 5 -5.19 -7.93 -4.53
N ALA A 6 -6.08 -7.27 -5.27
CA ALA A 6 -6.63 -5.98 -4.86
C ALA A 6 -7.54 -6.11 -3.63
N ASN A 7 -8.32 -7.19 -3.56
CA ASN A 7 -9.24 -7.49 -2.45
C ASN A 7 -8.86 -8.76 -1.66
N SER A 8 -9.45 -8.90 -0.47
CA SER A 8 -9.34 -10.12 0.34
C SER A 8 -10.50 -11.05 -0.03
N TYR A 9 -10.23 -12.03 -0.88
CA TYR A 9 -11.23 -13.03 -1.26
C TYR A 9 -11.20 -14.20 -0.27
N GLU A 10 -12.38 -14.66 0.13
CA GLU A 10 -12.52 -15.79 1.06
C GLU A 10 -12.49 -17.10 0.27
N PHE A 11 -11.30 -17.52 -0.17
CA PHE A 11 -11.09 -18.85 -0.73
C PHE A 11 -11.05 -19.88 0.40
N SER A 12 -11.97 -20.82 0.40
CA SER A 12 -12.23 -21.73 1.52
C SER A 12 -12.08 -23.20 1.12
N ASP A 13 -11.99 -24.07 2.12
CA ASP A 13 -11.95 -25.53 1.91
C ASP A 13 -13.18 -26.06 1.18
N SER A 14 -14.32 -25.36 1.22
CA SER A 14 -15.50 -25.73 0.44
C SER A 14 -15.26 -25.56 -1.06
N ASP A 15 -14.57 -24.48 -1.46
CA ASP A 15 -14.25 -24.25 -2.88
C ASP A 15 -13.30 -25.33 -3.39
N LEU A 16 -12.31 -25.69 -2.57
CA LEU A 16 -11.38 -26.77 -2.89
C LEU A 16 -12.09 -28.11 -3.05
N ARG A 17 -13.05 -28.44 -2.17
CA ARG A 17 -13.85 -29.67 -2.29
C ARG A 17 -14.65 -29.70 -3.59
N VAL A 18 -15.36 -28.62 -3.90
CA VAL A 18 -16.13 -28.51 -5.15
C VAL A 18 -15.22 -28.57 -6.39
N ALA A 19 -14.01 -28.00 -6.31
CA ALA A 19 -13.00 -28.14 -7.35
C ALA A 19 -12.53 -29.58 -7.55
N CYS A 20 -12.27 -30.32 -6.46
CA CYS A 20 -11.95 -31.74 -6.52
C CYS A 20 -13.11 -32.56 -7.11
N ASP A 21 -14.35 -32.34 -6.64
CA ASP A 21 -15.54 -33.04 -7.16
C ASP A 21 -15.72 -32.79 -8.69
N THR A 22 -15.44 -31.57 -9.14
CA THR A 22 -15.49 -31.19 -10.56
C THR A 22 -14.39 -31.90 -11.38
N LEU A 23 -13.19 -32.02 -10.82
CA LEU A 23 -12.07 -32.73 -11.44
C LEU A 23 -12.37 -34.23 -11.51
N ASP A 24 -12.85 -34.83 -10.42
CA ASP A 24 -13.21 -36.26 -10.36
C ASP A 24 -14.30 -36.58 -11.39
N ALA A 25 -15.37 -35.80 -11.45
CA ALA A 25 -16.43 -35.98 -12.45
C ALA A 25 -15.90 -35.89 -13.90
N SER A 26 -14.95 -34.98 -14.15
CA SER A 26 -14.34 -34.81 -15.48
C SER A 26 -13.40 -35.97 -15.83
N VAL A 27 -12.62 -36.44 -14.86
CA VAL A 27 -11.70 -37.58 -15.03
C VAL A 27 -12.51 -38.86 -15.24
N ASP A 28 -13.53 -39.12 -14.43
CA ASP A 28 -14.40 -40.30 -14.54
C ASP A 28 -15.08 -40.39 -15.91
N ALA A 29 -15.60 -39.26 -16.39
CA ALA A 29 -16.22 -39.16 -17.71
C ALA A 29 -15.27 -39.54 -18.86
N VAL A 30 -13.99 -39.17 -18.76
CA VAL A 30 -12.97 -39.45 -19.80
C VAL A 30 -12.33 -40.84 -19.60
N ALA A 31 -12.10 -41.24 -18.35
CA ALA A 31 -11.45 -42.49 -17.99
C ALA A 31 -12.31 -43.70 -18.35
N MET A 32 -13.62 -43.63 -18.11
CA MET A 32 -14.55 -44.75 -18.31
C MET A 32 -14.05 -46.05 -17.63
N GLY A 33 -13.56 -45.93 -16.39
CA GLY A 33 -13.04 -47.05 -15.59
C GLY A 33 -11.60 -47.48 -15.90
N ARG A 34 -10.89 -46.79 -16.80
CA ARG A 34 -9.46 -47.04 -17.05
C ARG A 34 -8.61 -46.48 -15.91
N ALA A 35 -7.54 -47.20 -15.56
CA ALA A 35 -6.58 -46.77 -14.53
C ALA A 35 -5.75 -45.55 -14.94
N ASN A 36 -5.55 -45.31 -16.24
CA ASN A 36 -4.75 -44.21 -16.76
C ASN A 36 -5.50 -43.50 -17.91
N VAL A 37 -5.37 -42.18 -17.95
CA VAL A 37 -5.91 -41.31 -19.01
C VAL A 37 -4.78 -40.46 -19.56
N SER A 38 -4.72 -40.33 -20.89
CA SER A 38 -3.78 -39.40 -21.51
C SER A 38 -4.16 -37.96 -21.14
N PRO A 39 -3.24 -37.13 -20.63
CA PRO A 39 -3.52 -35.76 -20.20
C PRO A 39 -4.19 -34.91 -21.29
N GLU A 40 -3.85 -35.13 -22.57
CA GLU A 40 -4.43 -34.41 -23.72
C GLU A 40 -5.93 -34.67 -23.93
N LYS A 41 -6.47 -35.76 -23.35
CA LYS A 41 -7.91 -36.09 -23.45
C LYS A 41 -8.76 -35.37 -22.40
N LEU A 42 -8.17 -34.77 -21.39
CA LEU A 42 -8.90 -34.06 -20.35
C LEU A 42 -9.39 -32.70 -20.89
N PRO A 43 -10.61 -32.27 -20.53
CA PRO A 43 -11.20 -31.04 -21.06
C PRO A 43 -10.63 -29.79 -20.34
N TRP A 44 -9.34 -29.51 -20.53
CA TRP A 44 -8.61 -28.44 -19.83
C TRP A 44 -9.28 -27.06 -19.91
N HIS A 45 -9.82 -26.70 -21.08
CA HIS A 45 -10.54 -25.44 -21.23
C HIS A 45 -11.79 -25.38 -20.35
N THR A 46 -12.58 -26.45 -20.31
CA THR A 46 -13.78 -26.55 -19.46
C THR A 46 -13.40 -26.52 -17.98
N LEU A 47 -12.38 -27.28 -17.57
CA LEU A 47 -11.89 -27.28 -16.19
C LEU A 47 -11.45 -25.89 -15.75
N ARG A 48 -10.65 -25.20 -16.56
CA ARG A 48 -10.23 -23.82 -16.29
C ARG A 48 -11.43 -22.88 -16.21
N CYS A 49 -12.38 -22.98 -17.12
CA CYS A 49 -13.59 -22.15 -17.12
C CYS A 49 -14.42 -22.36 -15.84
N LEU A 50 -14.64 -23.60 -15.39
CA LEU A 50 -15.39 -23.90 -14.17
C LEU A 50 -14.66 -23.41 -12.91
N LEU A 51 -13.35 -23.65 -12.82
CA LEU A 51 -12.53 -23.17 -11.70
C LEU A 51 -12.49 -21.64 -11.65
N SER A 52 -12.30 -21.02 -12.82
CA SER A 52 -12.21 -19.57 -13.01
C SER A 52 -13.53 -18.88 -12.74
N GLN A 53 -14.61 -19.24 -13.42
CA GLN A 53 -15.84 -18.44 -13.45
C GLN A 53 -16.85 -18.87 -12.38
N CYS A 54 -16.86 -20.15 -11.99
CA CYS A 54 -17.89 -20.69 -11.10
C CYS A 54 -17.40 -20.86 -9.66
N ILE A 55 -16.19 -21.41 -9.47
CA ILE A 55 -15.72 -21.81 -8.14
C ILE A 55 -14.98 -20.66 -7.47
N TYR A 56 -13.82 -20.26 -8.00
CA TYR A 56 -12.97 -19.25 -7.37
C TYR A 56 -13.35 -17.83 -7.79
N GLY A 57 -13.53 -17.57 -9.09
CA GLY A 57 -13.86 -16.22 -9.58
C GLY A 57 -15.28 -15.77 -9.31
N GLY A 58 -16.18 -16.66 -8.89
CA GLY A 58 -17.50 -16.24 -8.37
C GLY A 58 -17.42 -15.29 -7.16
N LYS A 59 -16.26 -15.25 -6.48
CA LYS A 59 -15.97 -14.34 -5.36
C LYS A 59 -15.18 -13.09 -5.78
N ILE A 60 -14.66 -13.06 -7.00
CA ILE A 60 -13.77 -12.01 -7.50
C ILE A 60 -14.60 -10.92 -8.18
N ASP A 61 -14.49 -9.71 -7.65
CA ASP A 61 -15.19 -8.51 -8.16
C ASP A 61 -14.29 -7.60 -9.01
N ASN A 62 -12.97 -7.79 -8.96
CA ASN A 62 -12.01 -6.99 -9.71
C ASN A 62 -11.59 -7.73 -10.98
N GLY A 63 -11.80 -7.13 -12.15
CA GLY A 63 -11.46 -7.75 -13.43
C GLY A 63 -9.97 -8.08 -13.60
N PHE A 64 -9.06 -7.30 -13.00
CA PHE A 64 -7.62 -7.61 -13.05
C PHE A 64 -7.23 -8.76 -12.14
N ASP A 65 -7.90 -8.90 -10.99
CA ASP A 65 -7.75 -10.07 -10.12
C ASP A 65 -8.31 -11.32 -10.84
N GLN A 66 -9.40 -11.20 -11.59
CA GLN A 66 -9.92 -12.30 -12.41
C GLN A 66 -8.90 -12.73 -13.49
N MET A 67 -8.28 -11.77 -14.18
CA MET A 67 -7.22 -12.07 -15.15
C MET A 67 -6.01 -12.75 -14.51
N LEU A 68 -5.66 -12.38 -13.27
CA LEU A 68 -4.60 -13.03 -12.51
C LEU A 68 -4.95 -14.50 -12.20
N LEU A 69 -6.18 -14.75 -11.74
CA LEU A 69 -6.67 -16.12 -11.51
C LEU A 69 -6.57 -16.94 -12.80
N ASP A 70 -7.02 -16.37 -13.92
CA ASP A 70 -6.98 -17.02 -15.23
C ASP A 70 -5.54 -17.35 -15.64
N CYS A 71 -4.58 -16.45 -15.40
CA CYS A 71 -3.16 -16.70 -15.67
C CYS A 71 -2.62 -17.90 -14.86
N PHE A 72 -2.95 -18.00 -13.57
CA PHE A 72 -2.55 -19.15 -12.75
C PHE A 72 -3.17 -20.44 -13.27
N LEU A 73 -4.46 -20.42 -13.61
CA LEU A 73 -5.16 -21.59 -14.14
C LEU A 73 -4.61 -22.00 -15.51
N GLU A 74 -4.29 -21.06 -16.39
CA GLU A 74 -3.67 -21.31 -17.69
C GLU A 74 -2.26 -21.89 -17.59
N LYS A 75 -1.51 -21.54 -16.54
CA LYS A 75 -0.17 -22.08 -16.29
C LYS A 75 -0.19 -23.48 -15.68
N ILE A 76 -1.12 -23.75 -14.76
CA ILE A 76 -1.14 -24.96 -13.93
C ILE A 76 -2.07 -26.03 -14.52
N PHE A 77 -3.25 -25.69 -15.02
CA PHE A 77 -4.23 -26.66 -15.54
C PHE A 77 -4.09 -26.84 -17.04
N THR A 78 -3.01 -27.52 -17.44
CA THR A 78 -2.71 -27.88 -18.83
C THR A 78 -2.16 -29.29 -18.95
N ALA A 79 -2.24 -29.90 -20.13
CA ALA A 79 -1.65 -31.21 -20.39
C ALA A 79 -0.14 -31.24 -20.09
N LYS A 80 0.57 -30.13 -20.35
CA LYS A 80 2.01 -29.98 -20.08
C LYS A 80 2.37 -30.09 -18.60
N SER A 81 1.40 -29.95 -17.70
CA SER A 81 1.63 -30.12 -16.26
C SER A 81 1.90 -31.58 -15.84
N PHE A 82 1.78 -32.51 -16.79
CA PHE A 82 2.14 -33.92 -16.61
C PHE A 82 3.49 -34.26 -17.28
N ASP A 83 4.19 -33.28 -17.85
CA ASP A 83 5.55 -33.45 -18.34
C ASP A 83 6.51 -33.52 -17.13
N ALA A 84 7.42 -34.49 -17.12
CA ALA A 84 8.30 -34.77 -15.96
C ALA A 84 9.14 -33.56 -15.51
N ASP A 85 9.55 -32.72 -16.46
CA ASP A 85 10.37 -31.54 -16.20
C ASP A 85 9.53 -30.25 -16.10
N ARG A 86 8.22 -30.35 -15.81
CA ARG A 86 7.38 -29.16 -15.72
C ARG A 86 7.80 -28.32 -14.52
N VAL A 87 8.42 -27.18 -14.84
CA VAL A 87 8.74 -26.15 -13.86
C VAL A 87 7.49 -25.36 -13.47
N LEU A 88 7.15 -25.36 -12.18
CA LEU A 88 6.15 -24.49 -11.56
C LEU A 88 6.72 -23.08 -11.32
N ILE A 89 7.95 -23.02 -10.78
CA ILE A 89 8.64 -21.78 -10.42
C ILE A 89 10.07 -21.86 -10.95
N ASN A 90 10.41 -20.99 -11.90
CA ASN A 90 11.77 -20.90 -12.41
C ASN A 90 12.66 -20.19 -11.39
N ASN A 91 13.93 -20.60 -11.26
CA ASN A 91 14.96 -19.89 -10.48
C ASN A 91 14.53 -19.49 -9.05
N ILE A 92 14.12 -20.47 -8.26
CA ILE A 92 13.71 -20.29 -6.86
C ILE A 92 14.80 -19.54 -6.08
N ASP A 93 14.38 -18.50 -5.36
CA ASP A 93 15.22 -17.67 -4.49
C ASP A 93 16.50 -17.10 -5.17
N GLY A 94 16.52 -17.02 -6.50
CA GLY A 94 17.69 -16.57 -7.27
C GLY A 94 18.88 -17.52 -7.25
N LYS A 95 18.68 -18.80 -6.87
CA LYS A 95 19.75 -19.80 -6.70
C LYS A 95 20.04 -20.63 -7.95
N GLY A 96 19.36 -20.36 -9.07
CA GLY A 96 19.48 -21.11 -10.32
C GLY A 96 18.82 -22.49 -10.29
N THR A 97 18.02 -22.79 -9.26
CA THR A 97 17.30 -24.07 -9.13
C THR A 97 15.83 -23.87 -9.45
N ASP A 98 15.28 -24.70 -10.32
CA ASP A 98 13.87 -24.67 -10.69
C ASP A 98 13.03 -25.55 -9.74
N PHE A 99 11.77 -25.16 -9.55
CA PHE A 99 10.79 -25.95 -8.79
C PHE A 99 9.92 -26.75 -9.74
N CYS A 100 10.16 -28.06 -9.82
CA CYS A 100 9.38 -28.94 -10.70
C CYS A 100 8.24 -29.63 -9.96
N ILE A 101 7.19 -29.99 -10.71
CA ILE A 101 6.14 -30.91 -10.25
C ILE A 101 6.79 -32.28 -9.97
N PRO A 102 6.46 -32.97 -8.87
CA PRO A 102 7.01 -34.30 -8.60
C PRO A 102 6.38 -35.35 -9.55
N ASP A 103 7.18 -36.30 -10.03
CA ASP A 103 6.72 -37.40 -10.90
C ASP A 103 5.85 -38.46 -10.19
N GLY A 104 5.70 -38.33 -8.87
CA GLY A 104 4.98 -39.29 -8.04
C GLY A 104 3.48 -39.34 -8.34
N ASN A 105 2.95 -40.56 -8.54
CA ASN A 105 1.51 -40.80 -8.72
C ASN A 105 0.77 -41.21 -7.43
N SER A 106 1.49 -41.38 -6.30
CA SER A 106 0.91 -41.73 -5.01
C SER A 106 0.81 -40.53 -4.08
N ARG A 107 -0.21 -40.54 -3.22
CA ARG A 107 -0.40 -39.52 -2.18
C ARG A 107 0.82 -39.42 -1.27
N GLU A 108 1.42 -40.55 -0.92
CA GLU A 108 2.60 -40.62 -0.04
C GLU A 108 3.81 -39.94 -0.68
N HIS A 109 4.00 -40.08 -1.99
CA HIS A 109 5.06 -39.38 -2.70
C HIS A 109 4.84 -37.87 -2.67
N LEU A 110 3.61 -37.42 -2.96
CA LEU A 110 3.26 -36.00 -2.93
C LEU A 110 3.46 -35.39 -1.53
N ILE A 111 3.08 -36.11 -0.46
CA ILE A 111 3.31 -35.67 0.93
C ILE A 111 4.81 -35.56 1.23
N HIS A 112 5.60 -36.57 0.87
CA HIS A 112 7.06 -36.54 1.07
C HIS A 112 7.75 -35.40 0.29
N TRP A 113 7.23 -35.06 -0.89
CA TRP A 113 7.71 -33.91 -1.65
C TRP A 113 7.38 -32.58 -0.96
N VAL A 114 6.17 -32.45 -0.39
CA VAL A 114 5.78 -31.27 0.42
C VAL A 114 6.62 -31.15 1.69
N GLU A 115 6.89 -32.25 2.39
CA GLU A 115 7.70 -32.25 3.62
C GLU A 115 9.16 -31.83 3.39
N LYS A 116 9.68 -31.99 2.17
CA LYS A 116 11.03 -31.52 1.80
C LYS A 116 11.10 -30.01 1.51
N MET A 117 9.97 -29.33 1.36
CA MET A 117 9.96 -27.90 1.06
C MET A 117 10.44 -27.07 2.25
N HIS A 118 11.14 -25.97 1.98
CA HIS A 118 11.54 -25.02 3.02
C HIS A 118 10.32 -24.30 3.60
N TYR A 119 10.31 -24.13 4.93
CA TYR A 119 9.21 -23.46 5.64
C TYR A 119 9.12 -21.95 5.32
N LEU A 120 10.26 -21.32 5.00
CA LEU A 120 10.30 -19.93 4.54
C LEU A 120 10.27 -19.93 3.01
N GLN A 121 9.17 -19.40 2.47
CA GLN A 121 8.97 -19.23 1.05
C GLN A 121 8.93 -17.73 0.75
N LEU A 122 9.71 -17.28 -0.23
CA LEU A 122 9.70 -15.89 -0.65
C LEU A 122 8.45 -15.61 -1.51
N PRO A 123 7.95 -14.36 -1.57
CA PRO A 123 6.82 -13.98 -2.42
C PRO A 123 7.03 -14.30 -3.91
N TYR A 124 8.28 -14.48 -4.33
CA TYR A 124 8.64 -14.93 -5.67
C TYR A 124 8.02 -16.27 -6.08
N TRP A 125 7.74 -17.15 -5.12
CA TRP A 125 7.02 -18.40 -5.38
C TRP A 125 5.61 -18.15 -5.94
N LEU A 126 5.02 -16.99 -5.64
CA LEU A 126 3.72 -16.53 -6.11
C LEU A 126 3.82 -15.62 -7.35
N GLY A 127 5.01 -15.50 -7.96
CA GLY A 127 5.28 -14.59 -9.07
C GLY A 127 5.54 -13.13 -8.66
N LEU A 128 5.56 -12.80 -7.36
CA LEU A 128 5.75 -11.43 -6.88
C LEU A 128 7.24 -11.04 -6.76
N PRO A 129 7.60 -9.74 -6.82
CA PRO A 129 8.97 -9.30 -6.53
C PRO A 129 9.40 -9.69 -5.11
N ASN A 130 10.67 -10.06 -4.90
CA ASN A 130 11.20 -10.39 -3.57
C ASN A 130 11.03 -9.25 -2.56
N ASN A 131 11.06 -7.99 -3.01
CA ASN A 131 10.82 -6.84 -2.14
C ASN A 131 9.36 -6.71 -1.67
N ALA A 132 8.40 -7.49 -2.22
CA ALA A 132 7.04 -7.56 -1.69
C ALA A 132 7.02 -8.04 -0.23
N GLU A 133 7.99 -8.89 0.18
CA GLU A 133 8.10 -9.35 1.55
C GLU A 133 8.41 -8.19 2.50
N LYS A 134 9.29 -7.28 2.08
CA LYS A 134 9.62 -6.07 2.86
C LYS A 134 8.38 -5.19 3.06
N VAL A 135 7.54 -5.06 2.03
CA VAL A 135 6.28 -4.29 2.13
C VAL A 135 5.33 -4.97 3.12
N LEU A 136 5.15 -6.28 3.01
CA LEU A 136 4.30 -7.06 3.90
C LEU A 136 4.75 -6.93 5.35
N LEU A 137 6.04 -7.13 5.62
CA LEU A 137 6.62 -7.02 6.96
C LEU A 137 6.52 -5.60 7.52
N THR A 138 6.65 -4.57 6.68
CA THR A 138 6.46 -3.17 7.09
C THR A 138 5.02 -2.91 7.53
N VAL A 139 4.03 -3.32 6.73
CA VAL A 139 2.59 -3.17 7.05
C VAL A 139 2.24 -3.95 8.33
N ARG A 140 2.78 -5.16 8.50
CA ARG A 140 2.62 -5.96 9.73
C ARG A 140 3.21 -5.22 10.95
N GLY A 141 4.41 -4.66 10.80
CA GLY A 141 5.06 -3.86 11.85
C GLY A 141 4.26 -2.61 12.22
N GLU A 142 3.75 -1.86 11.24
CA GLU A 142 2.90 -0.68 11.46
C GLU A 142 1.58 -1.04 12.14
N THR A 143 0.96 -2.14 11.73
CA THR A 143 -0.27 -2.67 12.36
C THR A 143 -0.01 -3.08 13.81
N MET A 144 1.10 -3.77 14.08
CA MET A 144 1.53 -4.13 15.43
C MET A 144 1.73 -2.89 16.30
N LEU A 145 2.45 -1.87 15.81
CA LEU A 145 2.66 -0.61 16.54
C LEU A 145 1.33 0.11 16.81
N THR A 146 0.42 0.14 15.83
CA THR A 146 -0.91 0.73 15.99
C THR A 146 -1.74 -0.01 17.04
N ASN A 147 -1.69 -1.34 17.06
CA ASN A 147 -2.38 -2.14 18.06
C ASN A 147 -1.77 -1.95 19.46
N LEU A 148 -0.45 -1.86 19.57
CA LEU A 148 0.23 -1.54 20.83
C LEU A 148 -0.19 -0.17 21.39
N LEU A 149 -0.31 0.85 20.54
CA LEU A 149 -0.80 2.18 20.94
C LEU A 149 -2.23 2.14 21.49
N LYS A 150 -3.12 1.36 20.88
CA LYS A 150 -4.49 1.19 21.37
C LYS A 150 -4.54 0.56 22.76
N VAL A 151 -3.66 -0.43 23.02
CA VAL A 151 -3.58 -1.08 24.34
C VAL A 151 -3.01 -0.13 25.40
N SER A 152 -2.11 0.80 25.04
CA SER A 152 -1.59 1.78 25.99
C SER A 152 -2.58 2.90 26.34
N ASP A 153 -3.48 3.26 25.43
CA ASP A 153 -4.45 4.35 25.65
C ASP A 153 -5.52 3.98 26.70
N ASP A 154 -5.92 2.71 26.79
CA ASP A 154 -6.91 2.26 27.76
C ASP A 154 -6.41 2.36 29.22
N GLU A 155 -5.09 2.33 29.46
CA GLU A 155 -4.51 2.56 30.79
C GLU A 155 -4.36 4.05 31.15
N LEU A 156 -4.37 4.97 30.18
CA LEU A 156 -4.16 6.41 30.42
C LEU A 156 -5.47 7.22 30.49
N ALA A 157 -6.61 6.64 30.14
CA ALA A 157 -7.84 7.41 29.89
C ALA A 157 -8.72 7.70 31.12
N PHE A 158 -8.53 7.10 32.30
CA PHE A 158 -9.49 7.29 33.42
C PHE A 158 -8.91 7.29 34.85
N THR A 159 -7.73 7.87 35.08
CA THR A 159 -7.47 8.42 36.43
C THR A 159 -8.28 9.71 36.57
N GLY A 160 -9.51 9.58 37.04
CA GLY A 160 -10.25 10.70 37.61
C GLY A 160 -9.46 11.22 38.79
N ASP A 161 -8.81 12.37 38.61
CA ASP A 161 -8.30 13.12 39.74
C ASP A 161 -8.81 14.56 39.66
N ASP A 162 -9.52 14.92 40.72
CA ASP A 162 -10.21 16.16 41.00
C ASP A 162 -9.22 17.31 41.21
N GLN A 163 -8.42 17.65 40.20
CA GLN A 163 -7.57 18.84 40.23
C GLN A 163 -8.08 19.90 39.26
N LYS A 164 -9.06 20.66 39.76
CA LYS A 164 -9.38 21.99 39.26
C LYS A 164 -8.08 22.80 39.19
N THR A 165 -7.82 23.41 38.02
CA THR A 165 -7.13 24.71 37.75
C THR A 165 -5.99 24.68 36.70
N GLN A 166 -5.57 23.54 36.15
CA GLN A 166 -4.60 23.55 35.02
C GLN A 166 -5.12 22.77 33.81
N SER A 167 -5.09 23.40 32.63
CA SER A 167 -5.43 22.75 31.36
C SER A 167 -4.53 21.53 31.16
N PRO A 168 -5.08 20.38 30.73
CA PRO A 168 -4.30 19.17 30.49
C PRO A 168 -3.09 19.43 29.56
N PRO A 169 -1.92 18.82 29.79
CA PRO A 169 -0.72 19.05 28.98
C PRO A 169 -0.94 18.84 27.48
N TRP A 170 -1.78 17.87 27.10
CA TRP A 170 -2.11 17.58 25.71
C TRP A 170 -2.76 18.77 24.97
N MET A 171 -3.49 19.66 25.67
CA MET A 171 -4.09 20.84 25.03
C MET A 171 -3.02 21.81 24.53
N SER A 172 -1.95 22.01 25.31
CA SER A 172 -0.83 22.88 24.89
C SER A 172 -0.12 22.34 23.65
N VAL A 173 0.09 21.02 23.60
CA VAL A 173 0.70 20.32 22.46
C VAL A 173 -0.18 20.44 21.22
N LEU A 174 -1.49 20.19 21.36
CA LEU A 174 -2.43 20.28 20.25
C LEU A 174 -2.59 21.72 19.74
N ALA A 175 -2.52 22.72 20.61
CA ALA A 175 -2.55 24.14 20.22
C ALA A 175 -1.32 24.52 19.37
N GLU A 176 -0.15 24.01 19.74
CA GLU A 176 1.09 24.21 18.98
C GLU A 176 1.05 23.46 17.65
N GLN A 177 0.61 22.20 17.63
CA GLN A 177 0.43 21.42 16.40
C GLN A 177 -0.57 22.08 15.44
N SER A 178 -1.72 22.53 15.95
CA SER A 178 -2.70 23.29 15.17
C SER A 178 -2.09 24.57 14.59
N SER A 179 -1.23 25.26 15.36
CA SER A 179 -0.52 26.44 14.86
C SER A 179 0.46 26.11 13.73
N GLN A 180 1.16 24.98 13.82
CA GLN A 180 2.10 24.52 12.80
C GLN A 180 1.36 24.11 11.52
N TRP A 181 0.26 23.37 11.65
CA TRP A 181 -0.60 23.00 10.53
C TRP A 181 -1.19 24.22 9.81
N LEU A 182 -1.63 25.24 10.55
CA LEU A 182 -2.12 26.50 9.96
C LEU A 182 -1.05 27.25 9.15
N LYS A 183 0.24 27.12 9.52
CA LYS A 183 1.37 27.71 8.78
C LYS A 183 1.69 26.94 7.49
N LEU A 184 1.47 25.62 7.48
CA LEU A 184 1.67 24.77 6.29
C LEU A 184 0.58 25.00 5.24
N LEU A 185 -0.67 25.23 5.68
CA LEU A 185 -1.81 25.43 4.80
C LEU A 185 -1.81 26.85 4.21
N PRO A 186 -1.97 27.00 2.87
CA PRO A 186 -2.20 28.30 2.27
C PRO A 186 -3.42 29.02 2.86
N THR A 187 -3.45 30.36 2.78
CA THR A 187 -4.55 31.17 3.35
C THR A 187 -5.81 31.13 2.49
N ASN A 188 -5.65 31.16 1.18
CA ASN A 188 -6.73 31.23 0.21
C ASN A 188 -6.28 30.65 -1.14
N ILE A 189 -7.25 30.19 -1.93
CA ILE A 189 -7.03 29.77 -3.31
C ILE A 189 -7.59 30.88 -4.22
N PRO A 190 -6.80 31.46 -5.15
CA PRO A 190 -7.33 32.41 -6.12
C PRO A 190 -8.43 31.78 -6.97
N LYS A 191 -9.45 32.57 -7.33
CA LYS A 191 -10.49 32.13 -8.26
C LYS A 191 -9.94 32.13 -9.69
N LEU A 192 -10.35 31.16 -10.50
CA LEU A 192 -10.09 31.17 -11.93
C LEU A 192 -10.84 32.34 -12.60
N LYS A 193 -10.16 33.03 -13.53
CA LYS A 193 -10.76 34.15 -14.28
C LYS A 193 -11.66 33.61 -15.38
N ARG A 194 -12.96 33.88 -15.27
CA ARG A 194 -13.96 33.55 -16.31
C ARG A 194 -13.84 34.49 -17.51
N SER A 195 -13.98 33.93 -18.70
CA SER A 195 -14.14 34.65 -19.97
C SER A 195 -15.27 34.01 -20.77
N MET A 196 -15.79 34.69 -21.80
CA MET A 196 -16.88 34.13 -22.62
C MET A 196 -16.48 32.85 -23.36
N GLU A 197 -15.19 32.68 -23.65
CA GLU A 197 -14.63 31.53 -24.35
C GLU A 197 -14.39 30.35 -23.40
N ASN A 198 -13.69 30.57 -22.28
CA ASN A 198 -13.30 29.48 -21.40
C ASN A 198 -14.47 28.83 -20.65
N ILE A 199 -15.59 29.55 -20.43
CA ILE A 199 -16.77 28.95 -19.81
C ILE A 199 -17.41 27.85 -20.66
N LYS A 200 -17.04 27.71 -21.94
CA LYS A 200 -17.48 26.62 -22.82
C LYS A 200 -16.52 25.42 -22.81
N ASP A 201 -15.27 25.63 -22.45
CA ASP A 201 -14.23 24.60 -22.39
C ASP A 201 -14.51 23.61 -21.23
N PRO A 202 -14.70 22.31 -21.52
CA PRO A 202 -14.85 21.27 -20.50
C PRO A 202 -13.74 21.28 -19.45
N LEU A 203 -12.50 21.54 -19.86
CA LEU A 203 -11.33 21.52 -18.98
C LEU A 203 -11.37 22.68 -17.98
N PHE A 204 -11.71 23.89 -18.44
CA PHE A 204 -11.91 25.04 -17.57
C PHE A 204 -13.02 24.81 -16.54
N ARG A 205 -14.17 24.28 -16.97
CA ARG A 205 -15.30 23.96 -16.07
C ARG A 205 -14.92 22.95 -15.00
N PHE A 206 -14.14 21.93 -15.37
CA PHE A 206 -13.60 20.95 -14.43
C PHE A 206 -12.72 21.62 -13.36
N PHE A 207 -11.72 22.38 -13.78
CA PHE A 207 -10.80 23.03 -12.84
C PHE A 207 -11.49 24.10 -11.97
N GLU A 208 -12.48 24.80 -12.51
CA GLU A 208 -13.30 25.71 -11.72
C GLU A 208 -14.02 24.99 -10.57
N ARG A 209 -14.61 23.82 -10.84
CA ARG A 209 -15.25 23.00 -9.82
C ARG A 209 -14.24 22.53 -8.77
N GLU A 210 -13.06 22.08 -9.19
CA GLU A 210 -11.98 21.66 -8.29
C GLU A 210 -11.51 22.81 -7.37
N VAL A 211 -11.32 24.01 -7.94
CA VAL A 211 -10.92 25.21 -7.17
C VAL A 211 -12.00 25.61 -6.17
N ILE A 212 -13.28 25.57 -6.55
CA ILE A 212 -14.40 25.84 -5.64
C ILE A 212 -14.43 24.82 -4.50
N HIS A 213 -14.26 23.53 -4.81
CA HIS A 213 -14.23 22.46 -3.81
C HIS A 213 -13.07 22.66 -2.82
N GLY A 214 -11.85 22.84 -3.34
CA GLY A 214 -10.65 23.08 -2.53
C GLY A 214 -10.77 24.33 -1.66
N THR A 215 -11.35 25.41 -2.19
CA THR A 215 -11.54 26.66 -1.43
C THR A 215 -12.47 26.46 -0.24
N ARG A 216 -13.60 25.75 -0.43
CA ARG A 216 -14.56 25.46 0.65
C ARG A 216 -13.95 24.56 1.72
N LEU A 217 -13.25 23.51 1.31
CA LEU A 217 -12.59 22.59 2.24
C LEU A 217 -11.47 23.29 3.02
N LEU A 218 -10.61 24.07 2.34
CA LEU A 218 -9.54 24.84 2.98
C LEU A 218 -10.11 25.82 4.02
N ALA A 219 -11.19 26.53 3.69
CA ALA A 219 -11.84 27.45 4.62
C ALA A 219 -12.37 26.71 5.87
N SER A 220 -12.99 25.54 5.69
CA SER A 220 -13.47 24.69 6.79
C SER A 220 -12.30 24.25 7.69
N VAL A 221 -11.26 23.65 7.11
CA VAL A 221 -10.10 23.12 7.86
C VAL A 221 -9.38 24.23 8.62
N ARG A 222 -9.14 25.39 7.98
CA ARG A 222 -8.51 26.53 8.65
C ARG A 222 -9.37 27.08 9.79
N SER A 223 -10.69 27.20 9.58
CA SER A 223 -11.63 27.65 10.61
C SER A 223 -11.62 26.69 11.82
N ASP A 224 -11.69 25.39 11.55
CA ASP A 224 -11.67 24.34 12.57
C ASP A 224 -10.36 24.37 13.39
N LEU A 225 -9.21 24.50 12.72
CA LEU A 225 -7.90 24.59 13.39
C LEU A 225 -7.75 25.84 14.25
N VAL A 226 -8.27 27.00 13.80
CA VAL A 226 -8.30 28.23 14.61
C VAL A 226 -9.21 28.04 15.82
N GLU A 227 -10.36 27.40 15.66
CA GLU A 227 -11.28 27.14 16.77
C GLU A 227 -10.68 26.18 17.80
N VAL A 228 -10.03 25.10 17.35
CA VAL A 228 -9.29 24.16 18.22
C VAL A 228 -8.18 24.89 18.98
N GLN A 229 -7.45 25.80 18.32
CA GLN A 229 -6.42 26.60 18.97
C GLN A 229 -7.01 27.50 20.07
N SER A 230 -8.10 28.23 19.81
CA SER A 230 -8.76 29.07 20.81
C SER A 230 -9.35 28.28 21.97
N VAL A 231 -9.90 27.08 21.72
CA VAL A 231 -10.38 26.19 22.79
C VAL A 231 -9.21 25.69 23.64
N CYS A 232 -8.12 25.23 23.02
CA CYS A 232 -6.95 24.73 23.76
C CYS A 232 -6.20 25.83 24.55
N ARG A 233 -6.32 27.10 24.13
CA ARG A 233 -5.80 28.27 24.87
C ARG A 233 -6.75 28.82 25.93
N GLY A 234 -7.96 28.28 26.05
CA GLY A 234 -8.97 28.75 27.01
C GLY A 234 -9.69 30.04 26.60
N GLU A 235 -9.54 30.49 25.36
CA GLU A 235 -10.18 31.71 24.83
C GLU A 235 -11.65 31.47 24.43
N ARG A 236 -12.00 30.23 24.09
CA ARG A 236 -13.35 29.83 23.67
C ARG A 236 -13.83 28.62 24.44
N LYS A 237 -15.12 28.61 24.81
CA LYS A 237 -15.77 27.43 25.41
C LYS A 237 -15.89 26.32 24.37
N GLN A 238 -15.71 25.08 24.83
CA GLN A 238 -15.81 23.90 23.97
C GLN A 238 -17.29 23.65 23.57
N SER A 239 -17.51 23.52 22.27
CA SER A 239 -18.74 23.07 21.63
C SER A 239 -18.71 21.55 21.34
N ASN A 240 -19.82 20.96 20.93
CA ASN A 240 -19.84 19.55 20.49
C ASN A 240 -18.93 19.31 19.28
N HIS A 241 -18.91 20.25 18.33
CA HIS A 241 -18.04 20.22 17.14
C HIS A 241 -16.56 20.23 17.54
N THR A 242 -16.14 21.22 18.32
CA THR A 242 -14.75 21.35 18.77
C THR A 242 -14.31 20.20 19.66
N ARG A 243 -15.20 19.63 20.47
CA ARG A 243 -14.92 18.41 21.24
C ARG A 243 -14.58 17.22 20.35
N ALA A 244 -15.36 17.00 19.28
CA ALA A 244 -15.10 15.95 18.32
C ALA A 244 -13.78 16.18 17.56
N LEU A 245 -13.54 17.41 17.09
CA LEU A 245 -12.28 17.79 16.43
C LEU A 245 -11.07 17.54 17.34
N THR A 246 -11.13 18.07 18.56
CA THR A 246 -10.05 17.98 19.55
C THR A 246 -9.72 16.51 19.87
N LEU A 247 -10.75 15.68 20.04
CA LEU A 247 -10.59 14.25 20.29
C LEU A 247 -9.92 13.52 19.11
N ALA A 248 -10.37 13.78 17.88
CA ALA A 248 -9.83 13.16 16.68
C ALA A 248 -8.36 13.56 16.45
N LEU A 249 -8.08 14.87 16.49
CA LEU A 249 -6.74 15.42 16.25
C LEU A 249 -5.74 14.97 17.31
N ASN A 250 -6.14 14.92 18.59
CA ASN A 250 -5.28 14.43 19.67
C ASN A 250 -4.95 12.93 19.51
N LYS A 251 -5.86 12.15 18.93
CA LYS A 251 -5.64 10.73 18.57
C LYS A 251 -4.86 10.55 17.26
N GLY A 252 -4.43 11.63 16.60
CA GLY A 252 -3.76 11.59 15.31
C GLY A 252 -4.67 11.20 14.13
N LEU A 253 -5.99 11.20 14.32
CA LEU A 253 -6.98 10.83 13.32
C LEU A 253 -7.46 12.05 12.53
N VAL A 254 -7.81 11.85 11.26
CA VAL A 254 -8.42 12.88 10.43
C VAL A 254 -9.90 13.03 10.80
N PRO A 255 -10.38 14.24 11.16
CA PRO A 255 -11.80 14.48 11.38
C PRO A 255 -12.68 14.10 10.18
N SER A 256 -13.84 13.50 10.44
CA SER A 256 -14.77 13.06 9.38
C SER A 256 -15.19 14.19 8.44
N ASP A 257 -15.37 15.39 8.97
CA ASP A 257 -15.83 16.56 8.19
C ASP A 257 -14.81 17.04 7.14
N TRP A 258 -13.55 16.63 7.30
CA TRP A 258 -12.46 16.95 6.39
C TRP A 258 -12.34 15.95 5.23
N LEU A 259 -12.89 14.75 5.39
CA LEU A 259 -12.83 13.65 4.40
C LEU A 259 -13.82 13.87 3.24
N ARG A 260 -13.67 14.98 2.51
CA ARG A 260 -14.55 15.37 1.38
C ARG A 260 -14.05 14.93 0.00
N TYR A 261 -13.03 14.07 -0.01
CA TYR A 261 -12.47 13.41 -1.19
C TYR A 261 -11.97 12.03 -0.79
N THR A 262 -11.69 11.17 -1.76
CA THR A 262 -11.22 9.80 -1.50
C THR A 262 -9.85 9.83 -0.83
N VAL A 263 -9.74 9.20 0.35
CA VAL A 263 -8.50 9.04 1.13
C VAL A 263 -8.40 7.58 1.58
N PRO A 264 -7.20 6.98 1.71
CA PRO A 264 -7.07 5.64 2.26
C PRO A 264 -7.65 5.52 3.67
N LYS A 265 -8.15 4.33 4.03
CA LYS A 265 -8.78 4.08 5.34
C LYS A 265 -7.83 4.34 6.53
N VAL A 266 -6.54 4.08 6.33
CA VAL A 266 -5.49 4.28 7.34
C VAL A 266 -4.66 5.48 6.91
N VAL A 267 -4.94 6.62 7.54
CA VAL A 267 -4.24 7.88 7.31
C VAL A 267 -4.13 8.63 8.63
N THR A 268 -2.94 9.16 8.92
CA THR A 268 -2.74 10.06 10.06
C THR A 268 -3.10 11.49 9.66
N VAL A 269 -3.52 12.30 10.62
CA VAL A 269 -3.76 13.73 10.41
C VAL A 269 -2.53 14.45 9.86
N MET A 270 -1.33 14.08 10.30
CA MET A 270 -0.09 14.69 9.83
C MET A 270 0.12 14.43 8.34
N THR A 271 0.00 13.18 7.90
CA THR A 271 0.14 12.83 6.49
C THR A 271 -0.96 13.46 5.64
N TRP A 272 -2.19 13.50 6.15
CA TRP A 272 -3.31 14.13 5.47
C TRP A 272 -3.11 15.64 5.28
N ILE A 273 -2.67 16.37 6.31
CA ILE A 273 -2.45 17.82 6.22
C ILE A 273 -1.34 18.14 5.21
N HIS A 274 -0.26 17.36 5.19
CA HIS A 274 0.80 17.53 4.18
C HIS A 274 0.29 17.27 2.76
N ASP A 275 -0.41 16.15 2.54
CA ASP A 275 -1.01 15.85 1.23
C ASP A 275 -2.00 16.94 0.81
N PHE A 276 -2.91 17.34 1.69
CA PHE A 276 -3.89 18.40 1.45
C PHE A 276 -3.23 19.74 1.13
N ALA A 277 -2.14 20.10 1.83
CA ALA A 277 -1.38 21.32 1.53
C ALA A 277 -0.81 21.30 0.10
N GLU A 278 -0.24 20.18 -0.35
CA GLU A 278 0.26 20.04 -1.72
C GLU A 278 -0.85 20.09 -2.77
N ARG A 279 -2.02 19.49 -2.50
CA ARG A 279 -3.21 19.62 -3.37
C ARG A 279 -3.64 21.07 -3.53
N VAL A 280 -3.69 21.81 -2.42
CA VAL A 280 -4.05 23.24 -2.42
C VAL A 280 -3.00 24.05 -3.18
N LYS A 281 -1.71 23.76 -3.02
CA LYS A 281 -0.63 24.41 -3.81
C LYS A 281 -0.80 24.17 -5.31
N GLN A 282 -1.15 22.94 -5.73
CA GLN A 282 -1.48 22.65 -7.12
C GLN A 282 -2.65 23.53 -7.61
N LEU A 283 -3.73 23.65 -6.85
CA LEU A 283 -4.86 24.50 -7.25
C LEU A 283 -4.48 25.98 -7.35
N ILE A 284 -3.64 26.48 -6.46
CA ILE A 284 -3.13 27.86 -6.52
C ILE A 284 -2.31 28.08 -7.80
N ARG A 285 -1.43 27.13 -8.14
CA ARG A 285 -0.65 27.16 -9.39
C ARG A 285 -1.57 27.20 -10.61
N LEU A 286 -2.57 26.32 -10.64
CA LEU A 286 -3.55 26.24 -11.74
C LEU A 286 -4.39 27.51 -11.86
N ALA A 287 -4.79 28.11 -10.74
CA ALA A 287 -5.55 29.36 -10.73
C ALA A 287 -4.77 30.55 -11.35
N GLY A 288 -3.44 30.51 -11.28
CA GLY A 288 -2.54 31.51 -11.87
C GLY A 288 -2.05 31.18 -13.28
N SER A 289 -2.38 30.02 -13.83
CA SER A 289 -1.88 29.58 -15.13
C SER A 289 -2.50 30.37 -16.30
N VAL A 290 -1.69 30.63 -17.33
CA VAL A 290 -2.14 31.22 -18.60
C VAL A 290 -2.92 30.21 -19.44
N SER A 291 -2.55 28.93 -19.38
CA SER A 291 -3.17 27.86 -20.18
C SER A 291 -3.25 26.57 -19.37
N LEU A 292 -4.45 26.28 -18.86
CA LEU A 292 -4.72 25.05 -18.10
C LEU A 292 -4.42 23.77 -18.89
N LYS A 293 -4.41 23.83 -20.23
CA LYS A 293 -4.11 22.70 -21.11
C LYS A 293 -2.64 22.30 -21.11
N LYS A 294 -1.72 23.27 -20.94
CA LYS A 294 -0.26 23.04 -20.99
C LYS A 294 0.36 22.72 -19.63
N GLU A 295 -0.41 22.84 -18.56
CA GLU A 295 0.05 22.54 -17.21
C GLU A 295 0.25 21.05 -17.00
N SER A 296 1.29 20.71 -16.23
CA SER A 296 1.53 19.35 -15.80
C SER A 296 0.74 19.06 -14.53
N ILE A 297 -0.17 18.09 -14.58
CA ILE A 297 -1.15 17.85 -13.52
C ILE A 297 -0.73 16.65 -12.68
N TRP A 298 -0.56 16.86 -11.37
CA TRP A 298 -0.49 15.74 -10.44
C TRP A 298 -1.89 15.14 -10.27
N LEU A 299 -2.14 14.05 -11.00
CA LEU A 299 -3.46 13.43 -11.14
C LEU A 299 -4.01 12.97 -9.78
N GLY A 300 -3.20 12.29 -8.97
CA GLY A 300 -3.61 11.85 -7.64
C GLY A 300 -3.83 12.99 -6.64
N GLY A 301 -3.41 14.21 -6.98
CA GLY A 301 -3.63 15.43 -6.21
C GLY A 301 -4.98 16.11 -6.49
N LEU A 302 -5.69 15.73 -7.55
CA LEU A 302 -7.05 16.19 -7.81
C LEU A 302 -8.05 15.56 -6.83
N PHE A 303 -9.13 16.27 -6.52
CA PHE A 303 -10.22 15.74 -5.70
C PHE A 303 -11.10 14.77 -6.49
N ALA A 304 -11.25 15.01 -7.80
CA ALA A 304 -12.00 14.14 -8.72
C ALA A 304 -11.18 13.77 -9.99
N PRO A 305 -10.16 12.88 -9.87
CA PRO A 305 -9.27 12.52 -10.98
C PRO A 305 -9.98 11.89 -12.21
N GLU A 306 -11.01 11.07 -12.03
CA GLU A 306 -11.77 10.48 -13.15
C GLU A 306 -12.49 11.55 -13.98
N ALA A 307 -12.96 12.60 -13.32
CA ALA A 307 -13.62 13.70 -14.00
C ALA A 307 -12.64 14.57 -14.80
N TYR A 308 -11.37 14.64 -14.39
CA TYR A 308 -10.31 15.24 -15.21
C TYR A 308 -10.12 14.45 -16.51
N ILE A 309 -10.00 13.13 -16.41
CA ILE A 309 -9.87 12.25 -17.58
C ILE A 309 -11.06 12.46 -18.54
N THR A 310 -12.28 12.49 -18.01
CA THR A 310 -13.48 12.75 -18.82
C THR A 310 -13.45 14.14 -19.47
N ALA A 311 -13.01 15.17 -18.74
CA ALA A 311 -12.87 16.52 -19.28
C ALA A 311 -11.85 16.58 -20.42
N THR A 312 -10.69 15.92 -20.27
CA THR A 312 -9.68 15.84 -21.35
C THR A 312 -10.25 15.17 -22.61
N ARG A 313 -10.98 14.06 -22.46
CA ARG A 313 -11.67 13.38 -23.56
C ARG A 313 -12.68 14.29 -24.26
N GLN A 314 -13.48 15.02 -23.49
CA GLN A 314 -14.46 15.97 -24.02
C GLN A 314 -13.79 17.12 -24.77
N THR A 315 -12.69 17.66 -24.25
CA THR A 315 -11.93 18.72 -24.91
C THR A 315 -11.41 18.26 -26.27
N VAL A 316 -10.84 17.04 -26.38
CA VAL A 316 -10.35 16.50 -27.67
C VAL A 316 -11.51 16.17 -28.62
N ALA A 317 -12.60 15.59 -28.13
CA ALA A 317 -13.78 15.33 -28.94
C ALA A 317 -14.36 16.62 -29.55
N GLN A 318 -14.40 17.71 -28.77
CA GLN A 318 -14.88 19.01 -29.23
C GLN A 318 -13.92 19.68 -30.23
N SER A 319 -12.61 19.59 -30.02
CA SER A 319 -11.63 20.19 -30.95
C SER A 319 -11.62 19.48 -32.30
N ASN A 320 -11.77 18.15 -32.30
CA ASN A 320 -11.64 17.32 -33.50
C ASN A 320 -12.97 16.91 -34.13
N GLN A 321 -14.10 17.30 -33.52
CA GLN A 321 -15.46 16.91 -33.94
C GLN A 321 -15.65 15.39 -34.03
N TRP A 322 -15.07 14.66 -33.08
CA TRP A 322 -15.17 13.19 -32.99
C TRP A 322 -16.22 12.77 -31.97
N SER A 323 -16.79 11.58 -32.16
CA SER A 323 -17.63 10.96 -31.14
C SER A 323 -16.79 10.61 -29.91
N LEU A 324 -17.33 10.82 -28.71
CA LEU A 324 -16.65 10.43 -27.47
C LEU A 324 -16.29 8.94 -27.50
N GLU A 325 -17.19 8.08 -27.98
CA GLU A 325 -17.06 6.62 -27.98
C GLU A 325 -15.94 6.09 -28.87
N GLU A 326 -15.51 6.85 -29.87
CA GLU A 326 -14.42 6.48 -30.78
C GLU A 326 -13.05 6.71 -30.12
N LEU A 327 -12.97 7.57 -29.10
CA LEU A 327 -11.70 7.93 -28.48
C LEU A 327 -11.17 6.82 -27.57
N ARG A 328 -9.88 6.53 -27.72
CA ARG A 328 -9.06 5.63 -26.90
C ARG A 328 -7.88 6.41 -26.32
N MET A 329 -7.66 6.25 -25.02
CA MET A 329 -6.56 6.91 -24.33
C MET A 329 -5.25 6.19 -24.65
N HIS A 330 -4.23 6.97 -25.00
CA HIS A 330 -2.87 6.50 -25.18
C HIS A 330 -1.96 7.22 -24.19
N ILE A 331 -0.95 6.50 -23.71
CA ILE A 331 0.11 7.04 -22.87
C ILE A 331 1.38 7.15 -23.70
N GLU A 332 2.18 8.17 -23.44
CA GLU A 332 3.59 8.18 -23.82
C GLU A 332 4.45 8.56 -22.62
N VAL A 333 5.48 7.76 -22.37
CA VAL A 333 6.44 7.97 -21.28
C VAL A 333 7.78 8.43 -21.84
N GLY A 334 8.26 9.57 -21.35
CA GLY A 334 9.58 10.11 -21.67
C GLY A 334 9.65 10.91 -22.97
N THR A 335 8.52 11.19 -23.63
CA THR A 335 8.44 12.12 -24.76
C THR A 335 7.99 13.50 -24.27
N MET A 336 8.56 14.55 -24.85
CA MET A 336 8.19 15.95 -24.59
C MET A 336 7.46 16.57 -25.78
N ASP A 337 6.99 15.73 -26.70
CA ASP A 337 6.37 16.19 -27.95
C ASP A 337 5.04 16.88 -27.62
N ASP A 338 4.98 18.18 -27.91
CA ASP A 338 3.84 19.04 -27.60
C ASP A 338 2.83 18.95 -28.76
N HIS A 339 2.05 17.87 -28.80
CA HIS A 339 0.92 17.79 -29.72
C HIS A 339 -0.29 18.53 -29.14
N PRO A 340 -1.14 19.16 -29.97
CA PRO A 340 -2.25 19.97 -29.50
C PRO A 340 -3.20 19.18 -28.58
N ASP A 341 -3.31 17.86 -28.71
CA ASP A 341 -4.24 17.02 -27.93
C ASP A 341 -3.54 16.18 -26.84
N THR A 342 -2.37 16.62 -26.40
CA THR A 342 -1.63 15.99 -25.29
C THR A 342 -1.88 16.70 -23.97
N PHE A 343 -1.97 15.92 -22.89
CA PHE A 343 -2.14 16.38 -21.52
C PHE A 343 -1.03 15.82 -20.65
N ARG A 344 -0.27 16.70 -19.98
CA ARG A 344 0.85 16.28 -19.13
C ARG A 344 0.38 15.86 -17.76
N VAL A 345 0.79 14.68 -17.34
CA VAL A 345 0.44 14.10 -16.04
C VAL A 345 1.70 13.79 -15.24
N GLU A 346 1.62 14.03 -13.95
CA GLU A 346 2.69 13.87 -12.99
C GLU A 346 2.27 12.98 -11.83
N GLY A 347 3.27 12.36 -11.19
CA GLY A 347 3.07 11.58 -9.95
C GLY A 347 2.51 10.17 -10.16
N LEU A 348 2.47 9.69 -11.41
CA LEU A 348 2.24 8.28 -11.69
C LEU A 348 3.45 7.46 -11.27
N ARG A 349 3.20 6.36 -10.56
CA ARG A 349 4.19 5.35 -10.21
C ARG A 349 3.76 4.01 -10.75
N LEU A 350 4.71 3.24 -11.25
CA LEU A 350 4.52 1.87 -11.68
C LEU A 350 4.94 0.93 -10.55
N MET A 351 4.15 -0.10 -10.26
CA MET A 351 4.43 -1.09 -9.21
C MET A 351 4.89 -2.40 -9.84
N GLY A 352 5.99 -2.98 -9.34
CA GLY A 352 6.51 -4.29 -9.77
C GLY A 352 7.20 -4.32 -11.14
N ALA A 353 7.34 -3.15 -11.79
CA ALA A 353 8.00 -2.96 -13.08
C ALA A 353 8.57 -1.53 -13.20
N ALA A 354 9.41 -1.32 -14.20
CA ALA A 354 9.87 -0.01 -14.68
C ALA A 354 9.41 0.19 -16.12
N CYS A 355 9.28 1.45 -16.54
CA CYS A 355 8.97 1.81 -17.92
C CYS A 355 10.18 2.50 -18.55
N LYS A 356 10.70 1.92 -19.63
CA LYS A 356 11.70 2.53 -20.52
C LYS A 356 11.02 3.40 -21.57
N LYS A 357 11.82 4.14 -22.34
CA LYS A 357 11.36 4.94 -23.48
C LYS A 357 10.47 4.12 -24.41
N LYS A 358 9.45 4.76 -24.99
CA LYS A 358 8.43 4.15 -25.87
C LYS A 358 7.51 3.15 -25.16
N ASN A 359 7.16 3.41 -23.90
CA ASN A 359 6.20 2.62 -23.11
C ASN A 359 6.58 1.15 -22.89
N LYS A 360 7.87 0.82 -23.00
CA LYS A 360 8.36 -0.55 -22.85
C LYS A 360 8.53 -0.90 -21.39
N LEU A 361 7.87 -1.98 -20.95
CA LEU A 361 7.98 -2.47 -19.59
C LEU A 361 9.22 -3.34 -19.41
N GLU A 362 9.79 -3.27 -18.21
CA GLU A 362 10.86 -4.14 -17.73
C GLU A 362 10.54 -4.59 -16.30
N ILE A 363 10.80 -5.86 -16.02
CA ILE A 363 10.68 -6.38 -14.65
C ILE A 363 11.85 -5.85 -13.82
N VAL A 364 11.51 -5.28 -12.67
CA VAL A 364 12.50 -4.80 -11.69
C VAL A 364 12.17 -5.35 -10.30
N ASP A 365 13.15 -5.33 -9.42
CA ASP A 365 12.97 -5.79 -8.03
C ASP A 365 12.36 -4.70 -7.14
N GLU A 366 12.48 -3.43 -7.50
CA GLU A 366 11.83 -2.33 -6.78
C GLU A 366 10.31 -2.51 -6.72
N VAL A 367 9.74 -2.22 -5.55
CA VAL A 367 8.28 -2.30 -5.34
C VAL A 367 7.55 -1.30 -6.22
N SER A 368 8.12 -0.12 -6.40
CA SER A 368 7.57 0.93 -7.26
C SER A 368 8.64 1.81 -7.87
N THR A 369 8.43 2.24 -9.10
CA THR A 369 9.25 3.19 -9.85
C THR A 369 8.41 4.41 -10.24
N ASP A 370 9.01 5.60 -10.25
CA ASP A 370 8.34 6.82 -10.72
C ASP A 370 8.34 6.85 -12.26
N LEU A 371 7.22 7.29 -12.86
CA LEU A 371 7.16 7.56 -14.30
C LEU A 371 7.45 9.04 -14.55
N GLU A 372 8.53 9.32 -15.28
CA GLU A 372 8.92 10.67 -15.64
C GLU A 372 8.30 11.09 -16.99
N ASN A 373 7.85 12.34 -17.07
CA ASN A 373 7.34 12.98 -18.30
C ASN A 373 6.26 12.15 -18.99
N VAL A 374 5.12 11.99 -18.32
CA VAL A 374 3.98 11.25 -18.86
C VAL A 374 3.05 12.19 -19.59
N THR A 375 2.73 11.86 -20.84
CA THR A 375 1.68 12.52 -21.61
C THR A 375 0.53 11.54 -21.86
N LEU A 376 -0.70 12.05 -21.79
CA LEU A 376 -1.91 11.35 -22.18
C LEU A 376 -2.47 12.01 -23.44
N SER A 377 -2.87 11.20 -24.39
CA SER A 377 -3.47 11.63 -25.65
C SER A 377 -4.69 10.78 -25.99
N TRP A 378 -5.53 11.27 -26.89
CA TRP A 378 -6.75 10.59 -27.31
C TRP A 378 -6.75 10.41 -28.83
N PHE A 379 -6.81 9.16 -29.28
CA PHE A 379 -6.85 8.81 -30.71
C PHE A 379 -8.06 7.92 -31.00
N ARG A 380 -8.46 7.81 -32.27
CA ARG A 380 -9.51 6.87 -32.71
C ARG A 380 -8.99 5.45 -32.95
N GLU A 381 -7.68 5.32 -33.14
CA GLU A 381 -7.03 4.03 -33.37
C GLU A 381 -7.07 3.19 -32.09
N ALA A 382 -7.29 1.89 -32.25
CA ALA A 382 -7.18 0.96 -31.14
C ALA A 382 -5.70 0.71 -30.82
N SER A 383 -5.40 0.54 -29.54
CA SER A 383 -4.09 0.08 -29.10
C SER A 383 -3.72 -1.24 -29.78
N SER A 384 -2.42 -1.46 -29.99
CA SER A 384 -1.91 -2.72 -30.54
C SER A 384 -2.39 -3.90 -29.70
N PRO A 385 -2.88 -5.00 -30.30
CA PRO A 385 -3.31 -6.19 -29.56
C PRO A 385 -2.17 -6.84 -28.77
N ASN A 386 -0.92 -6.54 -29.12
CA ASN A 386 0.27 -7.00 -28.40
C ASN A 386 0.54 -6.22 -27.11
N ASN A 387 -0.10 -5.07 -26.91
CA ASN A 387 0.05 -4.31 -25.69
C ASN A 387 -0.58 -5.04 -24.49
N ILE A 388 -0.08 -4.74 -23.30
CA ILE A 388 -0.66 -5.16 -22.03
C ILE A 388 -1.43 -3.99 -21.42
N THR A 389 -2.68 -4.27 -21.03
CA THR A 389 -3.52 -3.30 -20.33
C THR A 389 -3.26 -3.38 -18.83
N LEU A 390 -2.90 -2.25 -18.23
CA LEU A 390 -2.60 -2.13 -16.80
C LEU A 390 -3.61 -1.21 -16.09
N PRO A 391 -3.99 -1.52 -14.84
CA PRO A 391 -4.87 -0.67 -14.04
C PRO A 391 -4.13 0.54 -13.47
N VAL A 392 -4.77 1.70 -13.48
CA VAL A 392 -4.32 2.91 -12.77
C VAL A 392 -5.20 3.13 -11.55
N TYR A 393 -4.65 2.90 -10.36
CA TYR A 393 -5.33 3.15 -9.10
C TYR A 393 -5.01 4.55 -8.54
N LEU A 394 -5.90 5.08 -7.70
CA LEU A 394 -5.62 6.33 -6.99
C LEU A 394 -4.51 6.17 -5.94
N TYR A 395 -4.59 5.09 -5.17
CA TYR A 395 -3.67 4.78 -4.07
C TYR A 395 -3.12 3.37 -4.18
N ARG A 396 -2.05 3.11 -3.41
CA ARG A 396 -1.39 1.79 -3.33
C ARG A 396 -2.28 0.68 -2.78
N ASP A 397 -3.38 0.99 -2.10
CA ASP A 397 -4.34 0.02 -1.58
C ASP A 397 -5.21 -0.65 -2.66
N ARG A 398 -5.11 -0.17 -3.91
CA ARG A 398 -5.81 -0.69 -5.10
C ARG A 398 -7.34 -0.73 -4.97
N LYS A 399 -7.93 0.10 -4.11
CA LYS A 399 -9.38 0.14 -3.88
C LYS A 399 -10.15 1.05 -4.83
N ASN A 400 -9.47 2.02 -5.43
CA ASN A 400 -10.09 3.00 -6.32
C ASN A 400 -9.38 2.94 -7.68
N LEU A 401 -9.98 2.22 -8.63
CA LEU A 401 -9.53 2.16 -10.02
C LEU A 401 -10.01 3.42 -10.74
N LEU A 402 -9.11 4.12 -11.44
CA LEU A 402 -9.41 5.35 -12.17
C LEU A 402 -9.67 5.11 -13.65
N PHE A 403 -8.77 4.37 -14.31
CA PHE A 403 -8.82 4.01 -15.72
C PHE A 403 -7.74 2.96 -16.01
N THR A 404 -7.63 2.56 -17.28
CA THR A 404 -6.64 1.59 -17.76
C THR A 404 -5.73 2.24 -18.79
N LEU A 405 -4.48 1.75 -18.87
CA LEU A 405 -3.48 2.21 -19.82
C LEU A 405 -2.79 1.02 -20.48
N ASP A 406 -2.50 1.16 -21.77
CA ASP A 406 -1.83 0.13 -22.54
C ASP A 406 -0.32 0.40 -22.66
N PHE A 407 0.49 -0.63 -22.43
CA PHE A 407 1.95 -0.57 -22.49
C PHE A 407 2.50 -1.65 -23.41
N ASP A 408 3.72 -1.45 -23.92
CA ASP A 408 4.45 -2.47 -24.65
C ASP A 408 5.10 -3.42 -23.62
N PRO A 409 4.76 -4.72 -23.58
CA PRO A 409 5.37 -5.66 -22.65
C PRO A 409 6.87 -5.92 -22.92
N GLY A 410 7.39 -5.44 -24.06
CA GLY A 410 8.79 -5.61 -24.43
C GLY A 410 9.11 -7.08 -24.72
N GLU A 411 10.15 -7.61 -24.08
CA GLU A 411 10.55 -9.02 -24.20
C GLU A 411 9.87 -9.92 -23.14
N VAL A 412 9.09 -9.33 -22.23
CA VAL A 412 8.47 -10.05 -21.12
C VAL A 412 7.14 -10.65 -21.55
N GLN A 413 6.89 -11.91 -21.19
CA GLN A 413 5.58 -12.53 -21.40
C GLN A 413 4.50 -11.83 -20.57
N LYS A 414 3.34 -11.55 -21.19
CA LYS A 414 2.20 -10.88 -20.54
C LYS A 414 1.77 -11.58 -19.25
N THR A 415 1.74 -12.91 -19.24
CA THR A 415 1.41 -13.74 -18.08
C THR A 415 2.31 -13.45 -16.87
N CYS A 416 3.61 -13.24 -17.08
CA CYS A 416 4.54 -12.90 -16.01
C CYS A 416 4.27 -11.51 -15.42
N LEU A 417 3.85 -10.54 -16.25
CA LEU A 417 3.46 -9.20 -15.79
C LEU A 417 2.15 -9.23 -14.99
N TYR A 418 1.19 -10.08 -15.37
CA TYR A 418 -0.03 -10.31 -14.60
C TYR A 418 0.28 -11.01 -13.27
N GLU A 419 1.11 -12.07 -13.26
CA GLU A 419 1.56 -12.74 -12.03
C GLU A 419 2.29 -11.80 -11.06
N ARG A 420 3.12 -10.88 -11.57
CA ARG A 420 3.72 -9.79 -10.76
C ARG A 420 2.71 -8.75 -10.30
N SER A 421 1.49 -8.81 -10.82
CA SER A 421 0.39 -7.88 -10.55
C SER A 421 0.80 -6.43 -10.77
N VAL A 422 1.43 -6.16 -11.92
CA VAL A 422 1.90 -4.83 -12.29
C VAL A 422 0.70 -3.87 -12.38
N ALA A 423 0.83 -2.71 -11.75
CA ALA A 423 -0.22 -1.69 -11.69
C ALA A 423 0.38 -0.29 -11.55
N LEU A 424 -0.41 0.73 -11.86
CA LEU A 424 -0.02 2.12 -11.65
C LEU A 424 -0.76 2.72 -10.44
N THR A 425 -0.12 3.69 -9.79
CA THR A 425 -0.74 4.54 -8.76
C THR A 425 -0.54 6.01 -9.08
N SER A 426 -1.56 6.86 -8.92
CA SER A 426 -1.48 8.28 -9.30
C SER A 426 -1.12 9.25 -8.19
N ASN A 427 -1.19 8.83 -6.92
CA ASN A 427 -0.84 9.67 -5.78
C ASN A 427 0.61 9.42 -5.31
N ARG A 428 1.35 10.51 -5.06
CA ARG A 428 2.76 10.49 -4.59
C ARG A 428 2.89 10.17 -3.10
N SER A 429 1.87 10.51 -2.33
CA SER A 429 1.82 10.41 -0.88
C SER A 429 1.67 8.95 -0.50
N ASP A 430 2.75 8.39 0.03
CA ASP A 430 2.70 7.11 0.71
C ASP A 430 1.99 7.35 2.04
N PHE A 431 0.66 7.22 2.05
CA PHE A 431 -0.14 7.31 3.27
C PHE A 431 0.29 6.30 4.36
N HIS A 432 1.17 5.34 4.02
CA HIS A 432 1.80 4.41 4.94
C HIS A 432 3.21 4.82 5.43
N SER A 433 3.98 5.70 4.76
CA SER A 433 5.37 5.95 5.22
C SER A 433 5.44 7.02 6.32
N MET A 434 5.47 6.62 7.59
CA MET A 434 5.80 7.53 8.72
C MET A 434 7.25 8.06 8.66
N THR A 435 8.13 7.43 7.89
CA THR A 435 9.58 7.67 7.96
C THR A 435 10.08 8.91 7.20
N LYS A 436 9.33 9.51 6.28
CA LYS A 436 9.85 10.61 5.44
C LYS A 436 9.93 11.98 6.13
N TYR A 437 9.28 12.20 7.28
CA TYR A 437 9.19 13.54 7.89
C TYR A 437 10.02 13.73 9.17
N ALA A 438 10.77 12.72 9.63
CA ALA A 438 11.60 12.84 10.83
C ALA A 438 12.89 13.68 10.66
N GLY A 439 13.19 14.15 9.44
CA GLY A 439 14.50 14.74 9.09
C GLY A 439 14.59 16.27 9.06
N GLN A 440 13.48 17.02 9.15
CA GLN A 440 13.50 18.47 8.97
C GLN A 440 12.63 19.19 10.00
N GLY A 441 13.27 19.79 11.00
CA GLY A 441 12.71 20.92 11.74
C GLY A 441 11.87 20.60 12.98
N SER A 442 12.52 20.24 14.09
CA SER A 442 12.34 20.89 15.39
C SER A 442 13.13 20.11 16.44
N ARG A 443 14.09 20.76 17.10
CA ARG A 443 14.82 20.20 18.24
C ARG A 443 13.93 20.31 19.49
N SER A 444 12.92 19.46 19.61
CA SER A 444 12.18 19.26 20.86
C SER A 444 11.30 18.01 20.77
N CYS A 445 11.62 16.99 21.58
CA CYS A 445 10.90 15.71 21.75
C CYS A 445 10.63 14.89 20.47
N GLY A 446 11.67 14.24 19.93
CA GLY A 446 11.50 13.12 19.01
C GLY A 446 11.60 11.80 19.76
N ILE A 447 10.50 11.07 19.92
CA ILE A 447 10.55 9.64 20.26
C ILE A 447 11.08 8.93 19.00
N ILE A 448 12.34 8.50 19.03
CA ILE A 448 12.90 7.63 18.01
C ILE A 448 12.50 6.20 18.38
N VAL A 449 11.49 5.65 17.71
CA VAL A 449 11.18 4.21 17.80
C VAL A 449 12.14 3.47 16.88
N LEU A 450 13.10 2.76 17.46
CA LEU A 450 14.05 1.92 16.73
C LEU A 450 13.58 0.47 16.82
N VAL A 451 13.00 -0.05 15.73
CA VAL A 451 12.60 -1.46 15.65
C VAL A 451 13.82 -2.29 15.26
N LEU A 452 14.36 -3.03 16.22
CA LEU A 452 15.41 -4.03 16.00
C LEU A 452 14.72 -5.38 15.76
N VAL A 453 14.76 -5.88 14.52
CA VAL A 453 14.37 -7.25 14.20
C VAL A 453 15.62 -8.12 14.31
N ILE A 454 15.70 -8.94 15.36
CA ILE A 454 16.73 -9.97 15.49
C ILE A 454 16.14 -11.27 14.95
N SER A 455 16.59 -11.72 13.77
CA SER A 455 16.29 -13.06 13.27
C SER A 455 17.28 -14.06 13.87
N TYR A 456 16.75 -15.07 14.56
CA TYR A 456 17.54 -16.23 14.99
C TYR A 456 17.42 -17.31 13.92
N ALA A 457 18.46 -17.50 13.10
CA ALA A 457 18.63 -18.68 12.27
C ALA A 457 19.90 -19.41 12.76
N ASN A 458 19.75 -20.66 13.20
CA ASN A 458 20.81 -21.64 13.48
C ASN A 458 22.10 -21.07 14.12
N ASN A 459 22.07 -20.74 15.41
CA ASN A 459 23.25 -20.51 16.26
C ASN A 459 24.35 -19.56 15.74
N ASN A 460 24.09 -18.76 14.70
CA ASN A 460 25.03 -17.79 14.15
C ASN A 460 24.30 -16.47 13.87
N VAL A 461 24.54 -15.48 14.73
CA VAL A 461 24.09 -14.10 14.50
C VAL A 461 25.00 -13.48 13.44
N SER A 462 24.56 -13.49 12.19
CA SER A 462 25.20 -12.78 11.09
C SER A 462 24.19 -11.87 10.38
N SER A 463 24.04 -10.66 10.90
CA SER A 463 23.76 -9.39 10.20
C SER A 463 22.88 -8.47 11.06
N TYR A 464 23.45 -7.33 11.45
CA TYR A 464 22.71 -6.20 12.01
C TYR A 464 22.32 -5.28 10.87
N VAL A 465 21.02 -5.13 10.59
CA VAL A 465 20.53 -4.03 9.75
C VAL A 465 20.13 -2.88 10.66
N ALA A 466 21.10 -2.02 10.98
CA ALA A 466 20.80 -0.72 11.56
C ALA A 466 20.40 0.22 10.41
N ALA A 467 19.10 0.46 10.26
CA ALA A 467 18.63 1.53 9.38
C ALA A 467 19.09 2.88 9.96
N HIS A 468 20.03 3.52 9.25
CA HIS A 468 20.51 4.90 9.38
C HIS A 468 20.69 5.47 10.80
N LEU A 469 21.82 5.13 11.43
CA LEU A 469 22.51 6.04 12.34
C LEU A 469 23.80 6.50 11.66
N THR A 470 23.93 7.81 11.43
CA THR A 470 25.17 8.45 10.97
C THR A 470 26.30 8.16 11.97
N GLN A 471 27.40 7.56 11.48
CA GLN A 471 28.65 7.44 12.24
C GLN A 471 29.07 8.83 12.69
N GLY A 472 29.11 9.08 14.01
CA GLY A 472 29.53 10.37 14.58
C GLY A 472 28.72 10.86 15.78
N SER A 473 27.54 10.28 16.07
CA SER A 473 26.79 10.69 17.26
C SER A 473 27.32 10.05 18.55
N ALA A 474 27.39 10.83 19.65
CA ALA A 474 27.73 10.33 20.98
C ALA A 474 26.84 9.15 21.43
N ASN A 475 25.60 9.10 20.93
CA ASN A 475 24.64 8.03 21.18
C ASN A 475 25.07 6.69 20.58
N TYR A 476 25.78 6.69 19.44
CA TYR A 476 26.33 5.47 18.85
C TYR A 476 27.41 4.84 19.75
N CYS A 477 28.32 5.66 20.31
CA CYS A 477 29.35 5.19 21.23
C CYS A 477 28.76 4.65 22.55
N TYR A 478 27.72 5.31 23.08
CA TYR A 478 27.05 4.86 24.30
C TYR A 478 26.34 3.51 24.10
N MET A 479 25.62 3.34 22.98
CA MET A 479 24.97 2.06 22.67
C MET A 479 25.96 0.93 22.45
N LYS A 480 27.09 1.20 21.78
CA LYS A 480 28.13 0.18 21.57
C LYS A 480 28.72 -0.31 22.91
N LYS A 481 28.93 0.59 23.87
CA LYS A 481 29.34 0.25 25.25
C LYS A 481 28.25 -0.51 26.02
N TYR A 482 26.99 -0.08 25.93
CA TYR A 482 25.88 -0.71 26.67
C TYR A 482 25.59 -2.14 26.17
N MET A 483 25.66 -2.39 24.86
CA MET A 483 25.51 -3.73 24.30
C MET A 483 26.69 -4.63 24.68
N ALA A 484 27.93 -4.12 24.65
CA ALA A 484 29.11 -4.88 25.07
C ALA A 484 29.04 -5.29 26.55
N GLN A 485 28.48 -4.44 27.42
CA GLN A 485 28.33 -4.74 28.85
C GLN A 485 27.20 -5.75 29.16
N ASN A 486 26.12 -5.77 28.37
CA ASN A 486 24.95 -6.63 28.65
C ASN A 486 24.90 -7.93 27.83
N TYR A 487 25.81 -8.14 26.88
CA TYR A 487 25.89 -9.38 26.08
C TYR A 487 25.93 -10.65 26.96
N ASN A 488 26.71 -10.63 28.05
CA ASN A 488 26.83 -11.76 28.97
C ASN A 488 25.59 -12.00 29.84
N LYS A 489 24.70 -11.01 29.98
CA LYS A 489 23.48 -11.15 30.78
C LYS A 489 22.37 -11.81 29.96
N LEU A 490 22.26 -11.43 28.67
CA LEU A 490 21.30 -12.01 27.73
C LEU A 490 21.64 -13.45 27.30
N SER A 491 22.92 -13.85 27.35
CA SER A 491 23.30 -15.23 27.00
C SER A 491 23.05 -16.26 28.10
N LYS A 492 22.85 -15.84 29.36
CA LYS A 492 22.71 -16.78 30.51
C LYS A 492 21.26 -17.10 30.88
N GLU A 493 20.29 -16.29 30.47
CA GLU A 493 18.87 -16.52 30.83
C GLU A 493 18.17 -17.56 29.93
N ASN A 494 18.78 -17.97 28.80
CA ASN A 494 18.17 -18.90 27.84
C ASN A 494 18.68 -20.36 27.92
N ALA A 495 19.31 -20.78 29.02
CA ALA A 495 20.00 -22.08 29.14
C ALA A 495 19.38 -23.09 30.14
N VAL A 496 18.15 -22.90 30.62
CA VAL A 496 17.44 -23.84 31.50
C VAL A 496 16.02 -23.99 30.93
N GLY A 497 15.50 -25.13 30.47
CA GLY A 497 15.67 -26.51 30.91
C GLY A 497 14.29 -27.00 31.38
N ASP A 498 13.71 -27.95 30.65
CA ASP A 498 12.39 -28.60 30.80
C ASP A 498 11.81 -28.77 32.22
N GLY A 499 10.46 -28.70 32.30
CA GLY A 499 9.67 -29.53 33.21
C GLY A 499 9.00 -28.86 34.41
N ASN A 500 7.65 -28.79 34.36
CA ASN A 500 6.64 -28.77 35.44
C ASN A 500 6.87 -27.87 36.68
N TYR A 501 5.87 -27.05 37.05
CA TYR A 501 5.16 -27.15 38.34
C TYR A 501 4.06 -26.08 38.48
N ASN A 502 2.89 -26.52 38.95
CA ASN A 502 1.74 -25.72 39.35
C ASN A 502 1.94 -25.00 40.70
N SER A 503 1.19 -23.91 40.86
CA SER A 503 0.76 -23.25 42.12
C SER A 503 1.77 -22.38 42.87
N TYR A 504 1.43 -21.10 43.10
CA TYR A 504 1.38 -20.44 44.42
C TYR A 504 0.84 -19.00 44.30
N LYS A 505 -0.26 -18.70 45.01
CA LYS A 505 -0.80 -17.37 45.31
C LYS A 505 -0.38 -16.99 46.74
N LYS A 506 0.22 -15.81 46.98
CA LYS A 506 -0.03 -14.93 48.15
C LYS A 506 0.83 -13.65 48.16
N ASN A 507 0.12 -12.52 48.29
CA ASN A 507 0.44 -11.20 48.85
C ASN A 507 1.82 -10.97 49.51
N SER A 508 2.49 -9.85 49.21
CA SER A 508 2.61 -8.69 50.12
C SER A 508 3.55 -7.58 49.59
N THR A 509 3.07 -6.33 49.67
CA THR A 509 3.74 -5.04 50.00
C THR A 509 5.17 -4.67 49.54
N LYS A 510 5.23 -3.50 48.85
CA LYS A 510 6.20 -2.37 48.93
C LYS A 510 7.71 -2.63 48.75
N ALA A 511 8.22 -2.30 47.55
CA ALA A 511 9.55 -1.70 47.30
C ALA A 511 9.55 -1.08 45.87
N GLN A 512 9.45 0.25 45.74
CA GLN A 512 10.51 1.17 45.32
C GLN A 512 11.35 0.76 44.09
N ASN A 513 11.17 1.54 43.01
CA ASN A 513 12.11 1.84 41.92
C ASN A 513 12.94 0.69 41.31
N SER A 514 12.42 0.05 40.27
CA SER A 514 13.24 -0.57 39.23
C SER A 514 12.40 -0.85 37.98
N GLN A 515 12.97 -0.53 36.82
CA GLN A 515 12.43 -0.75 35.48
C GLN A 515 11.92 -2.18 35.30
N SER A 516 10.64 -2.34 34.93
CA SER A 516 10.07 -3.61 34.51
C SER A 516 10.18 -3.76 33.00
N ILE A 517 11.14 -4.57 32.57
CA ILE A 517 11.18 -5.15 31.21
C ILE A 517 10.06 -6.19 31.17
N LYS A 518 9.03 -5.97 30.34
CA LYS A 518 8.02 -6.99 30.02
C LYS A 518 8.35 -7.58 28.65
N THR A 519 8.79 -8.83 28.63
CA THR A 519 8.90 -9.65 27.42
C THR A 519 7.51 -10.17 27.07
N ILE A 520 6.98 -9.82 25.90
CA ILE A 520 5.78 -10.45 25.33
C ILE A 520 6.26 -11.48 24.32
N LEU A 521 6.13 -12.76 24.67
CA LEU A 521 6.25 -13.87 23.72
C LEU A 521 4.94 -13.92 22.93
N ILE A 522 4.99 -13.52 21.65
CA ILE A 522 3.94 -13.87 20.69
C ILE A 522 4.38 -15.20 20.07
N GLY A 523 3.47 -16.18 20.11
CA GLY A 523 3.65 -17.46 19.44
C GLY A 523 3.94 -17.27 17.96
N ASP A 524 4.44 -18.33 17.34
CA ASP A 524 4.73 -18.43 15.90
C ASP A 524 5.89 -17.55 15.39
N GLY A 525 7.12 -17.99 15.69
CA GLY A 525 8.33 -17.64 14.93
C GLY A 525 9.06 -16.37 15.36
N SER A 526 9.79 -16.46 16.48
CA SER A 526 11.00 -15.70 16.84
C SER A 526 11.16 -14.26 16.31
N ALA A 527 10.60 -13.29 17.04
CA ALA A 527 11.12 -11.93 17.12
C ALA A 527 10.99 -11.41 18.56
N VAL A 528 12.12 -11.11 19.21
CA VAL A 528 12.14 -10.41 20.51
C VAL A 528 12.39 -8.93 20.23
N VAL A 529 11.40 -8.08 20.51
CA VAL A 529 11.56 -6.62 20.44
C VAL A 529 11.91 -6.07 21.82
N LEU A 530 13.13 -5.57 21.96
CA LEU A 530 13.62 -4.91 23.17
C LEU A 530 13.25 -3.41 23.13
N TYR A 531 12.36 -2.98 24.01
CA TYR A 531 12.10 -1.56 24.25
C TYR A 531 13.18 -0.99 25.19
N ILE A 532 13.97 -0.05 24.70
CA ILE A 532 14.81 0.81 25.54
C ILE A 532 14.26 2.24 25.42
N SER A 533 13.47 2.66 26.40
CA SER A 533 13.16 4.08 26.58
C SER A 533 14.38 4.73 27.21
N VAL A 534 15.09 5.56 26.45
CA VAL A 534 16.07 6.50 27.00
C VAL A 534 15.36 7.84 27.12
N ARG A 535 15.23 8.36 28.34
CA ARG A 535 14.73 9.71 28.61
C ARG A 535 15.76 10.75 28.23
#